data_AF-A0A7J4PFD5-F1
#
_entry.id   AF-A0A7J4PFD5-F1
#
_cell.length_a   1.000
_cell.length_b   1.000
_cell.length_c   1.000
_cell.angle_alpha   90.00
_cell.angle_beta   90.00
_cell.angle_gamma   90.00
#
_symmetry.space_group_name_H-M   'P 1'
#
loop_
_entity.id
_entity.type
_entity.pdbx_description
1 polymer ?
#
loop_
_entity_poly.entity_id
_entity_poly.type
_entity_poly.pdbx_seq_one_letter_code
_entity_poly.pdbx_strand_id
1 'polypeptide(L)'
;MIKLVAGGEKELRKKHLVTLYSEPTSPLIFGKDFTEAIIEWSNYNQPVIWYPAQKPGATSPVTLAGTLIQGFAESLGGNVIVQLNNPGNPFIAGVSPLTMDLRTGMNTYFSVETLLIQSAAGQMGELYRTPIFGTGGCTNSYYLDTQMGVEAALSLYGSAMSRQTLIHDIGMVGAGDAGSLELVTLCDELIGMIKRVEKGIETNEETLALDIIEKMDYGEDFLRLAHTRKHMKDEHFLPQLLKRIGMKDRKEENTTISTAHKRTEKLLKEHEVEPLPQDVKKRITEIIEESKVK
;
A
#
# COMPACT_ATOMS: atom_id res chain seq x y z
N MET A 1 -1.69 24.35 9.78
CA MET A 1 -2.94 23.72 9.29
C MET A 1 -3.33 22.48 10.10
N ILE A 2 -2.48 21.45 10.19
CA ILE A 2 -2.82 20.18 10.89
C ILE A 2 -3.27 20.39 12.35
N LYS A 3 -2.57 21.24 13.11
CA LYS A 3 -2.96 21.60 14.49
C LYS A 3 -4.40 22.11 14.59
N LEU A 4 -4.84 22.92 13.62
CA LEU A 4 -6.20 23.46 13.60
C LEU A 4 -7.22 22.34 13.42
N VAL A 5 -6.99 21.45 12.45
CA VAL A 5 -7.86 20.29 12.18
C VAL A 5 -7.94 19.35 13.39
N ALA A 6 -6.83 19.17 14.11
CA ALA A 6 -6.78 18.31 15.29
C ALA A 6 -7.55 18.86 16.51
N GLY A 7 -7.86 20.17 16.54
CA GLY A 7 -8.38 20.87 17.71
C GLY A 7 -7.30 21.47 18.62
N GLY A 8 -6.09 21.69 18.10
CA GLY A 8 -4.94 22.25 18.79
C GLY A 8 -3.76 21.28 18.86
N GLU A 9 -2.59 21.78 19.30
CA GLU A 9 -1.36 20.98 19.36
C GLU A 9 -1.44 19.82 20.35
N LYS A 10 -2.05 20.06 21.53
CA LYS A 10 -2.21 19.02 22.55
C LYS A 10 -3.01 17.82 22.04
N GLU A 11 -4.02 18.08 21.21
CA GLU A 11 -4.83 17.03 20.60
C GLU A 11 -4.12 16.37 19.42
N LEU A 12 -3.38 17.14 18.62
CA LEU A 12 -2.56 16.59 17.54
C LEU A 12 -1.56 15.54 18.06
N ARG A 13 -0.83 15.87 19.14
CA ARG A 13 0.16 14.98 19.78
C ARG A 13 -0.41 13.64 20.22
N LYS A 14 -1.73 13.54 20.45
CA LYS A 14 -2.42 12.31 20.86
C LYS A 14 -2.98 11.48 19.70
N LYS A 15 -3.33 12.14 18.58
CA LYS A 15 -4.18 11.56 17.53
C LYS A 15 -3.42 11.00 16.31
N HIS A 16 -2.10 11.23 16.21
CA HIS A 16 -1.23 10.75 15.10
C HIS A 16 -1.89 10.87 13.71
N LEU A 17 -2.44 12.05 13.38
CA LEU A 17 -3.39 12.21 12.27
C LEU A 17 -2.74 12.16 10.88
N VAL A 18 -1.44 12.42 10.82
CA VAL A 18 -0.70 12.57 9.57
C VAL A 18 0.74 12.13 9.79
N THR A 19 1.34 11.60 8.74
CA THR A 19 2.74 11.19 8.72
C THR A 19 3.52 12.08 7.78
N LEU A 20 4.79 12.32 8.10
CA LEU A 20 5.74 12.90 7.15
C LEU A 20 6.46 11.74 6.46
N TYR A 21 6.39 11.71 5.13
CA TYR A 21 7.28 10.90 4.31
C TYR A 21 8.55 11.71 4.01
N SER A 22 9.70 11.15 4.35
CA SER A 22 11.01 11.71 4.00
C SER A 22 12.01 10.58 3.76
N GLU A 23 13.16 10.90 3.18
CA GLU A 23 14.13 9.91 2.75
C GLU A 23 15.57 10.43 2.93
N PRO A 24 16.52 9.53 3.23
CA PRO A 24 17.93 9.81 3.03
C PRO A 24 18.27 9.77 1.53
N THR A 25 19.39 10.37 1.16
CA THR A 25 19.96 10.23 -0.18
C THR A 25 20.91 9.03 -0.18
N SER A 26 20.51 7.91 -0.76
CA SER A 26 21.41 6.76 -0.89
C SER A 26 22.55 7.08 -1.87
N PRO A 27 23.81 6.66 -1.59
CA PRO A 27 24.22 5.85 -0.45
C PRO A 27 24.57 6.67 0.81
N LEU A 28 23.97 6.33 1.94
CA LEU A 28 24.38 6.74 3.30
C LEU A 28 24.44 8.26 3.57
N ILE A 29 23.74 9.10 2.81
CA ILE A 29 23.72 10.55 3.02
C ILE A 29 22.42 10.98 3.70
N PHE A 30 22.56 11.66 4.84
CA PHE A 30 21.46 12.27 5.58
C PHE A 30 21.46 13.77 5.28
N GLY A 31 20.72 14.17 4.25
CA GLY A 31 20.68 15.56 3.81
C GLY A 31 20.16 16.49 4.91
N LYS A 32 20.75 17.69 5.02
CA LYS A 32 20.41 18.67 6.07
C LYS A 32 18.92 18.97 6.11
N ASP A 33 18.33 19.33 4.96
CA ASP A 33 16.94 19.79 4.90
C ASP A 33 15.95 18.67 5.28
N PHE A 34 16.18 17.45 4.79
CA PHE A 34 15.36 16.27 5.13
C PHE A 34 15.48 15.90 6.62
N THR A 35 16.70 16.00 7.16
CA THR A 35 16.99 15.71 8.57
C THR A 35 16.35 16.75 9.49
N GLU A 36 16.46 18.03 9.16
CA GLU A 36 15.79 19.13 9.89
C GLU A 36 14.26 18.97 9.84
N ALA A 37 13.70 18.53 8.71
CA ALA A 37 12.27 18.29 8.58
C ALA A 37 11.77 17.18 9.52
N ILE A 38 12.45 16.03 9.63
CA ILE A 38 12.02 14.95 10.55
C ILE A 38 12.23 15.31 12.02
N ILE A 39 13.24 16.13 12.33
CA ILE A 39 13.46 16.68 13.67
C ILE A 39 12.28 17.60 14.04
N GLU A 40 11.95 18.57 13.19
CA GLU A 40 10.82 19.45 13.45
C GLU A 40 9.48 18.70 13.49
N TRP A 41 9.29 17.70 12.62
CA TRP A 41 8.07 16.91 12.62
C TRP A 41 7.90 16.08 13.89
N SER A 42 8.99 15.44 14.34
CA SER A 42 8.97 14.62 15.56
C SER A 42 8.75 15.45 16.83
N ASN A 43 9.04 16.76 16.81
CA ASN A 43 8.66 17.65 17.92
C ASN A 43 7.16 17.61 18.23
N TYR A 44 6.30 17.26 17.27
CA TYR A 44 4.85 17.19 17.44
C TYR A 44 4.30 15.79 17.76
N ASN A 45 5.17 14.84 18.11
CA ASN A 45 4.81 13.46 18.38
C ASN A 45 3.98 12.84 17.25
N GLN A 46 4.34 13.10 15.98
CA GLN A 46 3.66 12.55 14.82
C GLN A 46 4.50 11.43 14.18
N PRO A 47 3.87 10.41 13.57
CA PRO A 47 4.60 9.38 12.85
C PRO A 47 5.53 9.96 11.78
N VAL A 48 6.74 9.40 11.70
CA VAL A 48 7.71 9.67 10.64
C VAL A 48 7.90 8.40 9.83
N ILE A 49 7.81 8.52 8.50
CA ILE A 49 8.31 7.53 7.56
C ILE A 49 9.68 8.01 7.10
N TRP A 50 10.71 7.18 7.27
CA TRP A 50 12.05 7.42 6.75
C TRP A 50 12.45 6.28 5.82
N TYR A 51 12.32 6.54 4.52
CA TYR A 51 12.30 5.48 3.51
C TYR A 51 13.44 5.64 2.51
N PRO A 52 14.53 4.88 2.67
CA PRO A 52 15.69 5.00 1.80
C PRO A 52 15.46 4.36 0.43
N ALA A 53 15.89 5.05 -0.63
CA ALA A 53 15.65 4.71 -2.02
C ALA A 53 16.89 4.16 -2.74
N GLN A 54 17.46 3.06 -2.25
CA GLN A 54 18.59 2.41 -2.90
C GLN A 54 18.22 1.85 -4.28
N LYS A 55 19.18 1.92 -5.20
CA LYS A 55 19.10 1.29 -6.52
C LYS A 55 20.23 0.25 -6.59
N PRO A 56 19.94 -1.06 -6.54
CA PRO A 56 20.95 -2.11 -6.66
C PRO A 56 21.82 -1.90 -7.91
N GLY A 57 23.13 -1.77 -7.73
CA GLY A 57 24.09 -1.54 -8.82
C GLY A 57 24.34 -0.08 -9.19
N ALA A 58 23.62 0.88 -8.59
CA ALA A 58 23.84 2.31 -8.79
C ALA A 58 24.14 3.03 -7.46
N THR A 59 23.16 3.10 -6.55
CA THR A 59 23.31 3.76 -5.23
C THR A 59 23.41 2.76 -4.06
N SER A 60 23.58 1.48 -4.38
CA SER A 60 23.92 0.39 -3.44
C SER A 60 24.61 -0.75 -4.19
N PRO A 61 25.22 -1.74 -3.50
CA PRO A 61 25.73 -2.94 -4.15
C PRO A 61 24.66 -3.61 -5.02
N VAL A 62 25.06 -4.24 -6.13
CA VAL A 62 24.09 -4.95 -7.01
C VAL A 62 23.50 -6.20 -6.36
N THR A 63 24.19 -6.78 -5.37
CA THR A 63 23.72 -7.94 -4.63
C THR A 63 22.60 -7.54 -3.67
N LEU A 64 21.47 -8.25 -3.70
CA LEU A 64 20.28 -7.93 -2.89
C LEU A 64 20.58 -7.88 -1.39
N ALA A 65 21.44 -8.75 -0.87
CA ALA A 65 21.84 -8.72 0.54
C ALA A 65 22.59 -7.43 0.91
N GLY A 66 23.48 -6.95 0.03
CA GLY A 66 24.19 -5.69 0.20
C GLY A 66 23.24 -4.48 0.15
N THR A 67 22.30 -4.46 -0.80
CA THR A 67 21.24 -3.45 -0.86
C THR A 67 20.42 -3.44 0.43
N LEU A 68 19.99 -4.60 0.92
CA LEU A 68 19.16 -4.71 2.12
C LEU A 68 19.88 -4.18 3.37
N ILE A 69 21.13 -4.59 3.59
CA ILE A 69 21.90 -4.15 4.77
C ILE A 69 22.14 -2.63 4.72
N GLN A 70 22.48 -2.09 3.55
CA GLN A 70 22.61 -0.64 3.38
C GLN A 70 21.26 0.07 3.61
N GLY A 71 20.17 -0.47 3.04
CA GLY A 71 18.78 -0.11 3.28
C GLY A 71 18.46 0.10 4.75
N PHE A 72 18.65 -0.95 5.53
CA PHE A 72 18.35 -0.90 6.94
C PHE A 72 19.29 0.01 7.71
N ALA A 73 20.57 0.12 7.34
CA ALA A 73 21.47 1.08 7.97
C ALA A 73 20.97 2.53 7.78
N GLU A 74 20.54 2.88 6.57
CA GLU A 74 19.97 4.21 6.26
C GLU A 74 18.64 4.44 6.99
N SER A 75 17.74 3.45 6.99
CA SER A 75 16.44 3.56 7.65
C SER A 75 16.58 3.71 9.17
N LEU A 76 17.38 2.84 9.80
CA LEU A 76 17.63 2.88 11.24
C LEU A 76 18.40 4.13 11.68
N GLY A 77 19.27 4.68 10.83
CA GLY A 77 19.90 5.98 11.10
C GLY A 77 18.88 7.10 11.27
N GLY A 78 17.82 7.11 10.45
CA GLY A 78 16.71 8.06 10.59
C GLY A 78 15.94 7.85 11.88
N ASN A 79 15.73 6.59 12.27
CA ASN A 79 15.10 6.27 13.56
C ASN A 79 15.93 6.81 14.72
N VAL A 80 17.26 6.61 14.72
CA VAL A 80 18.14 7.15 15.76
C VAL A 80 18.00 8.67 15.87
N ILE A 81 17.98 9.40 14.75
CA ILE A 81 17.78 10.86 14.75
C ILE A 81 16.44 11.24 15.39
N VAL A 82 15.34 10.60 14.98
CA VAL A 82 14.00 10.86 15.50
C VAL A 82 13.91 10.56 17.00
N GLN A 83 14.45 9.42 17.45
CA GLN A 83 14.40 9.03 18.86
C GLN A 83 15.32 9.89 19.75
N LEU A 84 16.44 10.40 19.22
CA LEU A 84 17.29 11.35 19.96
C LEU A 84 16.58 12.71 20.15
N ASN A 85 15.79 13.14 19.16
CA ASN A 85 15.04 14.38 19.25
C ASN A 85 13.80 14.25 20.16
N ASN A 86 13.00 13.20 19.97
CA ASN A 86 11.80 12.95 20.76
C ASN A 86 11.65 11.45 21.07
N PRO A 87 12.18 10.97 22.21
CA PRO A 87 12.11 9.57 22.59
C PRO A 87 10.67 9.04 22.65
N GLY A 88 10.40 7.94 21.95
CA GLY A 88 9.08 7.33 21.84
C GLY A 88 8.23 7.85 20.68
N ASN A 89 8.74 8.78 19.87
CA ASN A 89 8.02 9.22 18.67
C ASN A 89 7.76 8.05 17.72
N PRO A 90 6.54 7.89 17.16
CA PRO A 90 6.26 6.79 16.26
C PRO A 90 7.11 6.86 14.99
N PHE A 91 7.63 5.72 14.55
CA PHE A 91 8.50 5.63 13.39
C PHE A 91 8.09 4.43 12.52
N ILE A 92 8.07 4.65 11.22
CA ILE A 92 7.82 3.63 10.20
C ILE A 92 9.10 3.51 9.39
N ALA A 93 9.75 2.36 9.51
CA ALA A 93 10.96 2.05 8.79
C ALA A 93 10.63 1.56 7.37
N GLY A 94 11.66 1.39 6.55
CA GLY A 94 11.49 0.67 5.31
C GLY A 94 12.78 0.60 4.52
N VAL A 95 12.71 -0.12 3.42
CA VAL A 95 13.77 -0.20 2.42
C VAL A 95 13.05 -0.18 1.08
N SER A 96 13.39 0.81 0.24
CA SER A 96 12.77 0.91 -1.06
C SER A 96 13.12 -0.29 -1.92
N PRO A 97 12.13 -0.90 -2.57
CA PRO A 97 12.34 -2.03 -3.44
C PRO A 97 12.51 -1.59 -4.91
N LEU A 98 12.83 -0.32 -5.16
CA LEU A 98 13.01 0.24 -6.49
C LEU A 98 14.32 -0.25 -7.10
N THR A 99 14.23 -1.17 -8.04
CA THR A 99 15.39 -1.66 -8.78
C THR A 99 15.56 -0.91 -10.10
N MET A 100 16.76 -0.98 -10.66
CA MET A 100 17.08 -0.38 -11.95
C MET A 100 17.37 -1.48 -12.97
N ASP A 101 16.80 -1.37 -14.17
CA ASP A 101 17.26 -2.17 -15.30
C ASP A 101 18.62 -1.64 -15.75
N LEU A 102 19.69 -2.36 -15.39
CA LEU A 102 21.07 -1.95 -15.68
C LEU A 102 21.38 -1.86 -17.18
N ARG A 103 20.57 -2.46 -18.06
CA ARG A 103 20.77 -2.39 -19.52
C ARG A 103 20.30 -1.06 -20.09
N THR A 104 19.26 -0.49 -19.51
CA THR A 104 18.61 0.75 -19.99
C THR A 104 18.87 1.93 -19.07
N GLY A 105 19.33 1.69 -17.84
CA GLY A 105 19.46 2.70 -16.79
C GLY A 105 18.12 3.16 -16.21
N MET A 106 17.02 2.50 -16.58
CA MET A 106 15.67 2.90 -16.19
C MET A 106 15.34 2.36 -14.79
N ASN A 107 14.79 3.22 -13.93
CA ASN A 107 14.21 2.76 -12.67
C ASN A 107 12.94 1.95 -12.93
N THR A 108 12.63 1.03 -12.03
CA THR A 108 11.42 0.21 -12.10
C THR A 108 10.67 0.27 -10.77
N TYR A 109 9.35 0.32 -10.86
CA TYR A 109 8.46 0.16 -9.70
C TYR A 109 8.15 -1.29 -9.39
N PHE A 110 8.29 -2.16 -10.39
CA PHE A 110 8.18 -3.59 -10.22
C PHE A 110 9.36 -4.32 -10.84
N SER A 111 9.92 -5.23 -10.06
CA SER A 111 10.83 -6.29 -10.51
C SER A 111 10.61 -7.52 -9.63
N VAL A 112 11.18 -8.65 -10.00
CA VAL A 112 11.09 -9.84 -9.13
C VAL A 112 11.92 -9.64 -7.87
N GLU A 113 13.05 -8.95 -7.98
CA GLU A 113 13.94 -8.57 -6.89
C GLU A 113 13.24 -7.69 -5.85
N THR A 114 12.32 -6.81 -6.28
CA THR A 114 11.44 -6.01 -5.42
C THR A 114 10.69 -6.90 -4.42
N LEU A 115 10.16 -8.04 -4.86
CA LEU A 115 9.42 -8.97 -4.00
C LEU A 115 10.32 -9.61 -2.94
N LEU A 116 11.56 -9.94 -3.30
CA LEU A 116 12.54 -10.50 -2.37
C LEU A 116 12.95 -9.46 -1.31
N ILE A 117 13.20 -8.21 -1.73
CA ILE A 117 13.56 -7.11 -0.84
C ILE A 117 12.41 -6.82 0.13
N GLN A 118 11.16 -6.73 -0.36
CA GLN A 118 9.99 -6.52 0.49
C GLN A 118 9.79 -7.65 1.49
N SER A 119 9.94 -8.90 1.06
CA SER A 119 9.82 -10.07 1.95
C SER A 119 10.83 -10.03 3.08
N ALA A 120 12.10 -9.78 2.76
CA ALA A 120 13.14 -9.60 3.76
C ALA A 120 12.84 -8.40 4.66
N ALA A 121 12.43 -7.26 4.10
CA ALA A 121 12.14 -6.06 4.87
C ALA A 121 10.99 -6.29 5.88
N GLY A 122 9.97 -7.05 5.49
CA GLY A 122 8.87 -7.44 6.37
C GLY A 122 9.31 -8.28 7.56
N GLN A 123 10.16 -9.29 7.32
CA GLN A 123 10.74 -10.12 8.38
C GLN A 123 11.60 -9.28 9.33
N MET A 124 12.36 -8.33 8.81
CA MET A 124 13.14 -7.39 9.62
C MET A 124 12.24 -6.47 10.45
N GLY A 125 11.09 -6.04 9.92
CA GLY A 125 10.08 -5.29 10.67
C GLY A 125 9.53 -6.06 11.86
N GLU A 126 9.26 -7.36 11.69
CA GLU A 126 8.86 -8.25 12.77
C GLU A 126 9.97 -8.39 13.83
N LEU A 127 11.22 -8.59 13.39
CA LEU A 127 12.39 -8.69 14.27
C LEU A 127 12.59 -7.42 15.10
N TYR A 128 12.49 -6.24 14.48
CA TYR A 128 12.67 -4.95 15.14
C TYR A 128 11.42 -4.44 15.85
N ARG A 129 10.27 -5.11 15.65
CA ARG A 129 8.94 -4.67 16.11
C ARG A 129 8.59 -3.26 15.63
N THR A 130 8.95 -2.97 14.39
CA THR A 130 8.76 -1.65 13.76
C THR A 130 7.89 -1.81 12.51
N PRO A 131 6.85 -0.98 12.35
CA PRO A 131 6.07 -0.94 11.11
C PRO A 131 6.96 -0.72 9.89
N ILE A 132 6.66 -1.43 8.80
CA ILE A 132 7.41 -1.29 7.54
C ILE A 132 6.54 -0.63 6.48
N PHE A 133 7.10 0.39 5.84
CA PHE A 133 6.57 1.03 4.65
C PHE A 133 6.88 0.18 3.42
N GLY A 134 5.85 -0.28 2.72
CA GLY A 134 5.94 -1.12 1.53
C GLY A 134 5.30 -0.45 0.31
N THR A 135 5.50 -1.01 -0.87
CA THR A 135 5.04 -0.45 -2.15
C THR A 135 4.22 -1.49 -2.90
N GLY A 136 3.05 -1.13 -3.43
CA GLY A 136 2.26 -2.08 -4.21
C GLY A 136 1.18 -1.43 -5.04
N GLY A 137 0.68 -2.17 -6.02
CA GLY A 137 -0.38 -1.68 -6.91
C GLY A 137 0.16 -0.75 -7.98
N CYS A 138 1.43 -0.90 -8.30
CA CYS A 138 2.20 -0.09 -9.22
C CYS A 138 2.75 -0.92 -10.37
N THR A 139 3.09 -0.25 -11.48
CA THR A 139 3.62 -0.91 -12.69
C THR A 139 4.63 -0.03 -13.42
N ASN A 140 5.49 -0.69 -14.19
CA ASN A 140 6.36 -0.08 -15.18
C ASN A 140 5.63 0.26 -16.49
N SER A 141 4.46 -0.35 -16.75
CA SER A 141 3.69 -0.05 -17.98
C SER A 141 3.04 1.33 -17.90
N TYR A 142 2.99 2.04 -19.03
CA TYR A 142 2.18 3.25 -19.18
C TYR A 142 0.74 2.96 -19.61
N TYR A 143 0.44 1.71 -19.97
CA TYR A 143 -0.82 1.33 -20.60
C TYR A 143 -1.66 0.43 -19.70
N LEU A 144 -2.98 0.50 -19.88
CA LEU A 144 -3.92 -0.47 -19.29
C LEU A 144 -3.82 -1.79 -20.06
N ASP A 145 -2.76 -2.56 -19.79
CA ASP A 145 -2.43 -3.78 -20.51
C ASP A 145 -2.25 -4.98 -19.57
N THR A 146 -1.74 -6.09 -20.13
CA THR A 146 -1.47 -7.31 -19.34
C THR A 146 -0.34 -7.09 -18.34
N GLN A 147 0.69 -6.30 -18.70
CA GLN A 147 1.81 -6.03 -17.81
C GLN A 147 1.33 -5.28 -16.57
N MET A 148 0.53 -4.23 -16.73
CA MET A 148 -0.07 -3.49 -15.62
C MET A 148 -0.80 -4.42 -14.65
N GLY A 149 -1.70 -5.27 -15.18
CA GLY A 149 -2.48 -6.19 -14.35
C GLY A 149 -1.60 -7.18 -13.57
N VAL A 150 -0.58 -7.73 -14.21
CA VAL A 150 0.35 -8.70 -13.59
C VAL A 150 1.21 -8.04 -12.51
N GLU A 151 1.86 -6.91 -12.83
CA GLU A 151 2.79 -6.24 -11.92
C GLU A 151 2.05 -5.63 -10.71
N ALA A 152 0.88 -5.01 -10.93
CA ALA A 152 0.08 -4.46 -9.84
C ALA A 152 -0.42 -5.57 -8.89
N ALA A 153 -0.87 -6.71 -9.43
CA ALA A 153 -1.33 -7.83 -8.62
C ALA A 153 -0.18 -8.48 -7.82
N LEU A 154 0.96 -8.73 -8.46
CA LEU A 154 2.12 -9.35 -7.80
C LEU A 154 2.74 -8.43 -6.75
N SER A 155 2.85 -7.13 -7.01
CA SER A 155 3.38 -6.18 -6.04
C SER A 155 2.48 -6.04 -4.80
N LEU A 156 1.16 -5.91 -4.98
CA LEU A 156 0.21 -5.87 -3.86
C LEU A 156 0.25 -7.16 -3.03
N TYR A 157 0.16 -8.31 -3.71
CA TYR A 157 0.17 -9.61 -3.06
C TYR A 157 1.49 -9.84 -2.32
N GLY A 158 2.62 -9.51 -2.96
CA GLY A 158 3.95 -9.59 -2.37
C GLY A 158 4.09 -8.74 -1.11
N SER A 159 3.68 -7.48 -1.17
CA SER A 159 3.70 -6.59 -0.01
C SER A 159 2.82 -7.09 1.14
N ALA A 160 1.58 -7.49 0.84
CA ALA A 160 0.65 -7.97 1.86
C ALA A 160 1.16 -9.26 2.54
N MET A 161 1.57 -10.26 1.75
CA MET A 161 2.09 -11.53 2.28
C MET A 161 3.45 -11.37 2.98
N SER A 162 4.18 -10.29 2.67
CA SER A 162 5.40 -9.90 3.35
C SER A 162 5.17 -9.07 4.61
N ARG A 163 3.92 -8.95 5.11
CA ARG A 163 3.58 -8.22 6.34
C ARG A 163 4.01 -6.75 6.33
N GLN A 164 4.08 -6.13 5.15
CA GLN A 164 4.27 -4.69 5.04
C GLN A 164 3.09 -3.98 5.71
N THR A 165 3.36 -3.00 6.56
CA THR A 165 2.34 -2.42 7.44
C THR A 165 1.57 -1.28 6.78
N LEU A 166 2.25 -0.51 5.93
CA LEU A 166 1.66 0.61 5.19
C LEU A 166 2.12 0.51 3.73
N ILE A 167 1.20 0.15 2.83
CA ILE A 167 1.47 -0.07 1.41
C ILE A 167 1.03 1.19 0.63
N HIS A 168 1.96 1.80 -0.10
CA HIS A 168 1.73 3.04 -0.87
C HIS A 168 1.84 2.82 -2.40
N ASP A 169 1.64 3.90 -3.15
CA ASP A 169 1.78 4.00 -4.61
C ASP A 169 0.79 3.18 -5.44
N ILE A 170 -0.36 2.90 -4.84
CA ILE A 170 -1.49 2.30 -5.52
C ILE A 170 -1.90 3.19 -6.70
N GLY A 171 -1.81 2.66 -7.92
CA GLY A 171 -2.16 3.38 -9.14
C GLY A 171 -1.00 4.01 -9.89
N MET A 172 0.24 3.90 -9.41
CA MET A 172 1.41 4.45 -10.10
C MET A 172 1.77 3.64 -11.36
N VAL A 173 1.99 4.33 -12.47
CA VAL A 173 2.28 3.78 -13.79
C VAL A 173 3.57 4.37 -14.36
N GLY A 174 4.15 3.72 -15.38
CA GLY A 174 5.35 4.23 -16.04
C GLY A 174 6.54 4.34 -15.11
N ALA A 175 6.71 3.39 -14.18
CA ALA A 175 7.76 3.41 -13.18
C ALA A 175 7.80 4.70 -12.33
N GLY A 176 6.61 5.23 -12.00
CA GLY A 176 6.44 6.38 -11.11
C GLY A 176 6.21 7.72 -11.81
N ASP A 177 6.21 7.74 -13.14
CA ASP A 177 6.07 8.96 -13.93
C ASP A 177 4.65 9.54 -13.91
N ALA A 178 3.62 8.69 -13.74
CA ALA A 178 2.23 9.11 -13.75
C ALA A 178 1.36 8.24 -12.83
N GLY A 179 0.12 8.68 -12.62
CA GLY A 179 -0.92 7.93 -11.92
C GLY A 179 -2.08 7.57 -12.85
N SER A 180 -2.65 6.37 -12.69
CA SER A 180 -3.86 5.92 -13.38
C SER A 180 -5.00 5.70 -12.38
N LEU A 181 -6.09 6.46 -12.55
CA LEU A 181 -7.29 6.33 -11.72
C LEU A 181 -8.01 4.99 -11.99
N GLU A 182 -7.95 4.47 -13.21
CA GLU A 182 -8.44 3.14 -13.54
C GLU A 182 -7.65 2.05 -12.81
N LEU A 183 -6.32 2.20 -12.71
CA LEU A 183 -5.50 1.27 -11.94
C LEU A 183 -5.80 1.36 -10.45
N VAL A 184 -6.04 2.56 -9.88
CA VAL A 184 -6.52 2.70 -8.50
C VAL A 184 -7.82 1.92 -8.30
N THR A 185 -8.76 2.07 -9.23
CA THR A 185 -10.06 1.38 -9.19
C THR A 185 -9.92 -0.13 -9.34
N LEU A 186 -8.99 -0.61 -10.16
CA LEU A 186 -8.67 -2.04 -10.26
C LEU A 186 -8.01 -2.56 -8.99
N CYS A 187 -7.09 -1.79 -8.40
CA CYS A 187 -6.40 -2.13 -7.17
C CYS A 187 -7.35 -2.23 -5.97
N ASP A 188 -8.43 -1.44 -5.92
CA ASP A 188 -9.49 -1.60 -4.92
C ASP A 188 -10.01 -3.06 -4.87
N GLU A 189 -10.25 -3.66 -6.04
CA GLU A 189 -10.68 -5.05 -6.11
C GLU A 189 -9.56 -6.04 -5.77
N LEU A 190 -8.34 -5.80 -6.25
CA LEU A 190 -7.18 -6.64 -5.92
C LEU A 190 -6.93 -6.65 -4.40
N ILE A 191 -7.04 -5.49 -3.74
CA ILE A 191 -6.94 -5.36 -2.29
C ILE A 191 -8.09 -6.10 -1.61
N GLY A 192 -9.31 -6.04 -2.15
CA GLY A 192 -10.44 -6.84 -1.67
C GLY A 192 -10.16 -8.35 -1.72
N MET A 193 -9.57 -8.83 -2.82
CA MET A 193 -9.15 -10.23 -2.98
C MET A 193 -8.07 -10.60 -1.96
N ILE A 194 -7.05 -9.74 -1.78
CA ILE A 194 -5.95 -9.96 -0.83
C ILE A 194 -6.48 -9.99 0.61
N LYS A 195 -7.37 -9.07 0.99
CA LYS A 195 -8.03 -9.09 2.31
C LYS A 195 -8.80 -10.38 2.56
N ARG A 196 -9.41 -10.98 1.52
CA ARG A 196 -10.04 -12.31 1.67
C ARG A 196 -8.99 -13.40 1.90
N VAL A 197 -7.84 -13.34 1.23
CA VAL A 197 -6.72 -14.27 1.46
C VAL A 197 -6.20 -14.14 2.90
N GLU A 198 -6.02 -12.91 3.39
CA GLU A 198 -5.53 -12.64 4.75
C GLU A 198 -6.45 -13.15 5.86
N LYS A 199 -7.77 -13.25 5.61
CA LYS A 199 -8.71 -13.90 6.55
C LYS A 199 -8.40 -15.38 6.76
N GLY A 200 -7.66 -16.02 5.85
CA GLY A 200 -7.29 -17.43 5.93
C GLY A 200 -8.49 -18.37 5.78
N ILE A 201 -8.35 -19.55 6.37
CA ILE A 201 -9.39 -20.59 6.44
C ILE A 201 -9.85 -20.67 7.89
N GLU A 202 -11.12 -20.36 8.13
CA GLU A 202 -11.72 -20.50 9.45
C GLU A 202 -11.95 -21.99 9.76
N THR A 203 -11.47 -22.44 10.91
CA THR A 203 -11.56 -23.86 11.33
C THR A 203 -12.28 -23.95 12.66
N ASN A 204 -13.56 -24.34 12.61
CA ASN A 204 -14.41 -24.59 13.77
C ASN A 204 -15.41 -25.72 13.45
N GLU A 205 -16.24 -26.13 14.43
CA GLU A 205 -17.21 -27.23 14.23
C GLU A 205 -18.17 -26.99 13.07
N GLU A 206 -18.60 -25.75 12.85
CA GLU A 206 -19.51 -25.38 11.77
C GLU A 206 -18.81 -25.39 10.40
N THR A 207 -17.65 -24.75 10.29
CA THR A 207 -16.94 -24.60 9.00
C THR A 207 -16.28 -25.89 8.51
N LEU A 208 -16.04 -26.85 9.41
CA LEU A 208 -15.60 -28.19 9.03
C LEU A 208 -16.71 -29.01 8.34
N ALA A 209 -17.99 -28.72 8.65
CA ALA A 209 -19.16 -29.33 8.03
C ALA A 209 -19.17 -30.87 7.99
N LEU A 210 -18.55 -31.53 8.99
CA LEU A 210 -18.37 -32.98 9.01
C LEU A 210 -19.71 -33.74 9.03
N ASP A 211 -20.71 -33.19 9.72
CA ASP A 211 -22.04 -33.80 9.84
C ASP A 211 -22.78 -33.86 8.50
N ILE A 212 -22.49 -32.93 7.59
CA ILE A 212 -23.04 -32.91 6.24
C ILE A 212 -22.26 -33.88 5.38
N ILE A 213 -20.92 -33.86 5.46
CA ILE A 213 -20.04 -34.74 4.70
C ILE A 213 -20.38 -36.22 4.98
N GLU A 214 -20.61 -36.59 6.24
CA GLU A 214 -20.99 -37.96 6.65
C GLU A 214 -22.35 -38.42 6.11
N LYS A 215 -23.27 -37.50 5.81
CA LYS A 215 -24.64 -37.81 5.35
C LYS A 215 -24.76 -37.89 3.82
N MET A 216 -23.74 -37.47 3.07
CA MET A 216 -23.77 -37.43 1.62
C MET A 216 -23.58 -38.82 1.02
N ASP A 217 -24.42 -39.17 0.05
CA ASP A 217 -24.23 -40.39 -0.75
C ASP A 217 -23.24 -40.17 -1.91
N TYR A 218 -22.73 -41.27 -2.46
CA TYR A 218 -21.80 -41.22 -3.59
C TYR A 218 -22.42 -40.54 -4.82
N GLY A 219 -21.78 -39.47 -5.30
CA GLY A 219 -22.19 -38.75 -6.50
C GLY A 219 -23.21 -37.64 -6.26
N GLU A 220 -23.64 -37.41 -5.03
CA GLU A 220 -24.46 -36.24 -4.68
C GLU A 220 -23.65 -34.94 -4.68
N ASP A 221 -24.35 -33.80 -4.81
CA ASP A 221 -23.76 -32.47 -4.79
C ASP A 221 -24.29 -31.60 -3.63
N PHE A 222 -23.47 -30.62 -3.22
CA PHE A 222 -23.78 -29.76 -2.07
C PHE A 222 -24.63 -28.53 -2.46
N LEU A 223 -24.99 -28.33 -3.73
CA LEU A 223 -25.59 -27.07 -4.21
C LEU A 223 -26.95 -26.78 -3.58
N ARG A 224 -27.72 -27.83 -3.28
CA ARG A 224 -29.08 -27.72 -2.74
C ARG A 224 -29.13 -27.59 -1.22
N LEU A 225 -27.99 -27.72 -0.53
CA LEU A 225 -27.94 -27.77 0.92
C LEU A 225 -28.10 -26.38 1.55
N ALA A 226 -28.74 -26.34 2.71
CA ALA A 226 -28.91 -25.12 3.49
C ALA A 226 -27.56 -24.51 3.90
N HIS A 227 -26.57 -25.35 4.22
CA HIS A 227 -25.20 -24.94 4.53
C HIS A 227 -24.57 -24.12 3.41
N THR A 228 -24.62 -24.61 2.16
CA THR A 228 -24.10 -23.87 1.00
C THR A 228 -24.75 -22.50 0.87
N ARG A 229 -26.08 -22.43 1.00
CA ARG A 229 -26.81 -21.14 0.93
C ARG A 229 -26.41 -20.18 2.06
N LYS A 230 -26.18 -20.72 3.27
CA LYS A 230 -25.78 -19.96 4.45
C LYS A 230 -24.39 -19.36 4.27
N HIS A 231 -23.41 -20.15 3.85
CA HIS A 231 -22.00 -19.75 3.86
C HIS A 231 -21.50 -19.13 2.54
N MET A 232 -22.20 -19.30 1.41
CA MET A 232 -21.67 -18.90 0.10
C MET A 232 -21.18 -17.45 0.01
N LYS A 233 -21.81 -16.50 0.70
CA LYS A 233 -21.46 -15.07 0.64
C LYS A 233 -20.32 -14.69 1.59
N ASP A 234 -20.16 -15.45 2.66
CA ASP A 234 -19.14 -15.20 3.68
C ASP A 234 -17.82 -15.90 3.31
N GLU A 235 -17.92 -17.10 2.73
CA GLU A 235 -16.76 -17.89 2.30
C GLU A 235 -16.17 -17.41 0.98
N HIS A 236 -17.01 -17.03 0.01
CA HIS A 236 -16.53 -16.69 -1.34
C HIS A 236 -16.44 -15.17 -1.54
N PHE A 237 -15.30 -14.72 -2.04
CA PHE A 237 -15.18 -13.38 -2.61
C PHE A 237 -15.95 -13.27 -3.93
N LEU A 238 -16.80 -12.25 -4.04
CA LEU A 238 -17.62 -11.97 -5.22
C LEU A 238 -17.02 -10.78 -6.00
N PRO A 239 -16.20 -11.03 -7.04
CA PRO A 239 -15.57 -9.97 -7.79
C PRO A 239 -16.59 -9.16 -8.61
N GLN A 240 -16.34 -7.86 -8.72
CA GLN A 240 -17.11 -6.88 -9.46
C GLN A 240 -16.42 -6.44 -10.78
N LEU A 241 -15.09 -6.47 -10.89
CA LEU A 241 -14.33 -6.12 -12.11
C LEU A 241 -13.76 -7.35 -12.82
N LEU A 242 -13.05 -8.22 -12.10
CA LEU A 242 -12.46 -9.50 -12.50
C LEU A 242 -13.53 -10.61 -12.43
N LYS A 243 -14.61 -10.40 -13.19
CA LYS A 243 -15.82 -11.23 -13.13
C LYS A 243 -15.56 -12.66 -13.62
N ARG A 244 -16.16 -13.63 -12.92
CA ARG A 244 -16.26 -15.03 -13.35
C ARG A 244 -17.47 -15.17 -14.26
N ILE A 245 -17.26 -15.14 -15.57
CA ILE A 245 -18.33 -15.22 -16.58
C ILE A 245 -18.22 -16.51 -17.40
N GLY A 246 -19.37 -17.12 -17.69
CA GLY A 246 -19.45 -18.26 -18.60
C GLY A 246 -19.30 -17.83 -20.06
N MET A 247 -18.96 -18.78 -20.94
CA MET A 247 -18.74 -18.51 -22.37
C MET A 247 -19.93 -17.83 -23.06
N LYS A 248 -21.16 -18.16 -22.64
CA LYS A 248 -22.41 -17.60 -23.19
C LYS A 248 -22.65 -16.14 -22.81
N ASP A 249 -22.08 -15.69 -21.69
CA ASP A 249 -22.27 -14.34 -21.15
C ASP A 249 -21.11 -13.40 -21.51
N ARG A 250 -20.12 -13.90 -22.26
CA ARG A 250 -18.96 -13.12 -22.72
C ARG A 250 -19.39 -12.10 -23.76
N LYS A 251 -19.06 -10.83 -23.49
CA LYS A 251 -19.24 -9.70 -24.41
C LYS A 251 -17.93 -8.94 -24.54
N GLU A 252 -17.50 -8.65 -25.77
CA GLU A 252 -16.22 -7.97 -26.03
C GLU A 252 -16.17 -6.56 -25.41
N GLU A 253 -17.31 -5.87 -25.29
CA GLU A 253 -17.40 -4.52 -24.72
C GLU A 253 -17.24 -4.48 -23.19
N ASN A 254 -17.28 -5.63 -22.51
CA ASN A 254 -17.21 -5.76 -21.06
C ASN A 254 -15.86 -6.33 -20.61
N THR A 255 -14.77 -5.80 -21.17
CA THR A 255 -13.43 -6.10 -20.64
C THR A 255 -13.27 -5.54 -19.22
N THR A 256 -12.32 -6.08 -18.47
CA THR A 256 -11.96 -5.55 -17.14
C THR A 256 -11.58 -4.08 -17.23
N ILE A 257 -10.85 -3.69 -18.28
CA ILE A 257 -10.42 -2.31 -18.53
C ILE A 257 -11.63 -1.39 -18.76
N SER A 258 -12.54 -1.75 -19.67
CA SER A 258 -13.71 -0.89 -19.94
C SER A 258 -14.63 -0.77 -18.72
N THR A 259 -14.71 -1.83 -17.91
CA THR A 259 -15.49 -1.83 -16.67
C THR A 259 -14.82 -0.97 -15.58
N ALA A 260 -13.50 -1.06 -15.42
CA ALA A 260 -12.72 -0.24 -14.49
C ALA A 260 -12.83 1.25 -14.84
N HIS A 261 -12.73 1.60 -16.13
CA HIS A 261 -12.93 2.97 -16.58
C HIS A 261 -14.35 3.50 -16.27
N LYS A 262 -15.40 2.74 -16.60
CA LYS A 262 -16.79 3.11 -16.27
C LYS A 262 -17.00 3.30 -14.76
N ARG A 263 -16.40 2.44 -13.93
CA ARG A 263 -16.48 2.56 -12.46
C ARG A 263 -15.73 3.80 -11.96
N THR A 264 -14.56 4.08 -12.51
CA THR A 264 -13.75 5.26 -12.17
C THR A 264 -14.54 6.54 -12.46
N GLU A 265 -15.07 6.66 -13.68
CA GLU A 265 -15.91 7.79 -14.10
C GLU A 265 -17.14 7.98 -13.20
N LYS A 266 -17.79 6.88 -12.82
CA LYS A 266 -18.93 6.90 -11.92
C LYS A 266 -18.53 7.44 -10.53
N LEU A 267 -17.44 6.93 -9.96
CA LEU A 267 -16.94 7.38 -8.65
C LEU A 267 -16.60 8.88 -8.66
N LEU A 268 -15.93 9.35 -9.71
CA LEU A 268 -15.58 10.78 -9.85
C LEU A 268 -16.82 11.69 -9.95
N LYS A 269 -17.92 11.19 -10.53
CA LYS A 269 -19.17 11.94 -10.70
C LYS A 269 -20.07 11.93 -9.48
N GLU A 270 -20.12 10.82 -8.74
CA GLU A 270 -21.12 10.58 -7.70
C GLU A 270 -20.57 10.64 -6.28
N HIS A 271 -19.24 10.54 -6.07
CA HIS A 271 -18.68 10.53 -4.72
C HIS A 271 -18.66 11.93 -4.10
N GLU A 272 -19.37 12.09 -2.98
CA GLU A 272 -19.38 13.29 -2.17
C GLU A 272 -18.61 13.07 -0.86
N VAL A 273 -17.74 14.01 -0.51
CA VAL A 273 -16.99 14.02 0.76
C VAL A 273 -17.66 14.95 1.76
N GLU A 274 -17.64 14.57 3.04
CA GLU A 274 -18.14 15.44 4.10
C GLU A 274 -17.32 16.75 4.14
N PRO A 275 -17.97 17.93 4.06
CA PRO A 275 -17.25 19.19 4.04
C PRO A 275 -16.64 19.51 5.42
N LEU A 276 -15.47 20.15 5.41
CA LEU A 276 -14.87 20.67 6.65
C LEU A 276 -15.78 21.73 7.32
N PRO A 277 -15.77 21.82 8.66
CA PRO A 277 -16.41 22.92 9.37
C PRO A 277 -16.00 24.28 8.82
N GLN A 278 -16.96 25.20 8.68
CA GLN A 278 -16.76 26.46 7.95
C GLN A 278 -15.68 27.35 8.57
N ASP A 279 -15.61 27.37 9.91
CA ASP A 279 -14.58 28.09 10.68
C ASP A 279 -13.18 27.52 10.42
N VAL A 280 -13.04 26.19 10.40
CA VAL A 280 -11.78 25.51 10.09
C VAL A 280 -11.37 25.79 8.65
N LYS A 281 -12.30 25.66 7.69
CA LYS A 281 -12.04 25.92 6.27
C LYS A 281 -11.57 27.36 6.05
N LYS A 282 -12.26 28.34 6.64
CA LYS A 282 -11.88 29.76 6.57
C LYS A 282 -10.47 29.98 7.09
N ARG A 283 -10.14 29.43 8.27
CA ARG A 283 -8.82 29.61 8.87
C ARG A 283 -7.70 28.91 8.09
N ILE A 284 -7.98 27.76 7.45
CA ILE A 284 -7.03 27.13 6.52
C ILE A 284 -6.73 28.06 5.34
N THR A 285 -7.76 28.66 4.74
CA THR A 285 -7.58 29.62 3.63
C THR A 285 -6.74 30.82 4.05
N GLU A 286 -6.99 31.40 5.23
CA GLU A 286 -6.18 32.50 5.77
C GLU A 286 -4.70 32.12 5.91
N ILE A 287 -4.41 30.93 6.47
CA ILE A 287 -3.02 30.43 6.63
C ILE A 287 -2.33 30.30 5.26
N ILE A 288 -3.05 29.80 4.25
CA ILE A 288 -2.50 29.65 2.89
C ILE A 288 -2.16 31.02 2.30
N GLU A 289 -3.05 32.02 2.42
CA GLU A 289 -2.78 33.37 1.91
C GLU A 289 -1.62 34.05 2.67
N GLU A 290 -1.57 33.93 3.99
CA GLU A 290 -0.44 34.44 4.82
C GLU A 290 0.90 33.82 4.38
N SER A 291 0.91 32.55 3.94
CA SER A 291 2.13 31.85 3.51
C SER A 291 2.67 32.25 2.14
N LYS A 292 1.83 32.81 1.26
CA LYS A 292 2.25 33.27 -0.07
C LYS A 292 3.02 34.60 -0.06
N VAL A 293 2.93 35.34 1.05
CA VAL A 293 3.50 36.69 1.19
C VAL A 293 4.91 36.66 1.81
N LYS A 294 5.39 35.48 2.20
CA LYS A 294 6.76 35.23 2.68
C LYS A 294 7.60 34.57 1.60
#